data_AF-B9BL07-F1
#
_entry.id   AF-B9BL07-F1
#
_cell.length_a   1.000
_cell.length_b   1.000
_cell.length_c   1.000
_cell.angle_alpha   90.00
_cell.angle_beta   90.00
_cell.angle_gamma   90.00
#
_symmetry.space_group_name_H-M   'P 1'
#
loop_
_entity.id
_entity.type
_entity.pdbx_description
1 polymer ?
#
loop_
_entity_poly.entity_id
_entity_poly.type
_entity_poly.pdbx_seq_one_letter_code
_entity_poly.pdbx_strand_id
1 'polypeptide(L)'
;MVDTYALACNACGRCCNSAPTLALRELFRHRERFVGALTIHRVPKRQIGERWRAGEREHALDADDVAACDALADRLFHRFGGASGDWAALTLQGYDYPSLGRCPALADDGRCSVHADKPSICGAVPLDPLLPDRLQARVLAARRDDALWFGSRCIFDETQARHAAAHAVPSIALVRATEVMDRAALDACRDALAFERAVWRDAAFASLIDGGQPMREAWSRLAPGAYLTLPIAPVLLIVASLSAHCRALCLNFIDAQLALIDARIEAALARRRLDDRPATRELRGFAQALERARQVLLATPARSTHPRRDAAAIEAWLDGRQATDPQPA
;
A
#
# COMPACT_ATOMS: atom_id res chain seq x y z
N MET A 1 -19.53 -3.57 -26.38
CA MET A 1 -18.72 -4.70 -25.88
C MET A 1 -18.88 -4.69 -24.37
N VAL A 2 -19.31 -5.79 -23.75
CA VAL A 2 -19.52 -5.82 -22.29
C VAL A 2 -18.20 -6.18 -21.64
N ASP A 3 -17.63 -5.23 -20.89
CA ASP A 3 -16.37 -5.46 -20.18
C ASP A 3 -16.61 -6.42 -19.01
N THR A 4 -16.38 -7.72 -19.21
CA THR A 4 -16.48 -8.75 -18.17
C THR A 4 -15.11 -9.36 -17.91
N TYR A 5 -14.69 -9.37 -16.65
CA TYR A 5 -13.40 -9.90 -16.23
C TYR A 5 -13.51 -10.76 -14.97
N ALA A 6 -12.72 -11.84 -14.91
CA ALA A 6 -12.62 -12.75 -13.78
C ALA A 6 -11.16 -13.07 -13.43
N LEU A 7 -10.92 -13.53 -12.20
CA LEU A 7 -9.61 -13.92 -11.68
C LEU A 7 -9.58 -15.38 -11.22
N ALA A 8 -8.60 -16.15 -11.69
CA ALA A 8 -8.27 -17.48 -11.18
C ALA A 8 -6.91 -17.49 -10.46
N CYS A 9 -6.84 -16.90 -9.27
CA CYS A 9 -5.62 -16.93 -8.45
C CYS A 9 -5.40 -18.32 -7.86
N ASN A 10 -4.23 -18.91 -8.10
CA ASN A 10 -3.81 -20.21 -7.57
C ASN A 10 -2.71 -20.13 -6.50
N ALA A 11 -2.47 -18.93 -5.96
CA ALA A 11 -1.42 -18.63 -4.99
C ALA A 11 0.02 -18.94 -5.46
N CYS A 12 0.27 -19.06 -6.78
CA CYS A 12 1.58 -19.47 -7.32
C CYS A 12 2.69 -18.41 -7.26
N GLY A 13 2.42 -17.21 -6.76
CA GLY A 13 3.42 -16.15 -6.60
C GLY A 13 3.89 -15.48 -7.89
N ARG A 14 3.46 -15.92 -9.08
CA ARG A 14 3.93 -15.36 -10.36
C ARG A 14 3.61 -13.87 -10.56
N CYS A 15 2.52 -13.38 -9.99
CA CYS A 15 2.20 -11.95 -9.99
C CYS A 15 2.80 -11.18 -8.79
N CYS A 16 3.47 -11.87 -7.86
CA CYS A 16 4.06 -11.28 -6.66
C CYS A 16 5.54 -10.92 -6.90
N ASN A 17 5.77 -9.91 -7.74
CA ASN A 17 7.11 -9.49 -8.18
C ASN A 17 7.78 -8.44 -7.28
N SER A 18 7.03 -7.86 -6.34
CA SER A 18 7.53 -6.86 -5.40
C SER A 18 6.86 -6.99 -4.04
N ALA A 19 7.44 -6.35 -3.03
CA ALA A 19 6.81 -6.21 -1.73
C ALA A 19 5.60 -5.25 -1.82
N PRO A 20 4.47 -5.58 -1.18
CA PRO A 20 3.23 -4.83 -1.34
C PRO A 20 3.22 -3.54 -0.51
N THR A 21 2.28 -2.65 -0.84
CA THR A 21 1.76 -1.66 0.13
C THR A 21 1.08 -2.40 1.28
N LEU A 22 1.19 -1.91 2.51
CA LEU A 22 0.54 -2.51 3.68
C LEU A 22 -0.18 -1.41 4.47
N ALA A 23 -1.32 -1.73 5.05
CA ALA A 23 -1.83 -0.94 6.16
C ALA A 23 -0.94 -1.16 7.41
N LEU A 24 -0.92 -0.20 8.33
CA LEU A 24 -0.09 -0.22 9.54
C LEU A 24 -0.36 -1.46 10.39
N ARG A 25 -1.63 -1.85 10.56
CA ARG A 25 -2.00 -3.10 11.25
C ARG A 25 -1.40 -4.34 10.58
N GLU A 26 -1.33 -4.37 9.26
CA GLU A 26 -0.80 -5.49 8.48
C GLU A 26 0.72 -5.51 8.57
N LEU A 27 1.35 -4.34 8.60
CA LEU A 27 2.78 -4.21 8.81
C LEU A 27 3.18 -4.64 10.23
N PHE A 28 2.39 -4.31 11.26
CA PHE A 28 2.59 -4.83 12.63
C PHE A 28 2.42 -6.35 12.71
N ARG A 29 1.43 -6.89 12.01
CA ARG A 29 1.21 -8.34 11.90
C ARG A 29 2.37 -9.04 11.20
N HIS A 30 2.91 -8.45 10.14
CA HIS A 30 3.98 -9.02 9.32
C HIS A 30 5.36 -8.39 9.57
N ARG A 31 5.59 -7.88 10.78
CA ARG A 31 6.79 -7.14 11.20
C ARG A 31 8.11 -7.91 11.06
N GLU A 32 8.06 -9.23 10.95
CA GLU A 32 9.24 -10.09 10.75
C GLU A 32 9.44 -10.48 9.27
N ARG A 33 8.54 -10.04 8.38
CA ARG A 33 8.54 -10.45 6.96
C ARG A 33 8.80 -9.28 6.02
N PHE A 34 8.24 -8.11 6.30
CA PHE A 34 8.41 -6.90 5.48
C PHE A 34 9.14 -5.83 6.28
N VAL A 35 10.21 -5.27 5.71
CA VAL A 35 10.80 -4.04 6.25
C VAL A 35 9.88 -2.89 5.88
N GLY A 36 9.39 -2.14 6.86
CA GLY A 36 8.45 -1.04 6.67
C GLY A 36 9.14 0.24 6.22
N ALA A 37 8.67 0.81 5.12
CA ALA A 37 9.03 2.15 4.66
C ALA A 37 7.79 3.02 4.50
N LEU A 38 7.94 4.32 4.78
CA LEU A 38 6.97 5.32 4.38
C LEU A 38 7.27 5.73 2.93
N THR A 39 6.25 5.72 2.09
CA THR A 39 6.34 6.23 0.72
C THR A 39 5.43 7.44 0.53
N ILE A 40 5.88 8.39 -0.28
CA ILE A 40 5.09 9.56 -0.67
C ILE A 40 5.04 9.60 -2.19
N HIS A 41 3.89 9.24 -2.76
CA HIS A 41 3.69 9.23 -4.21
C HIS A 41 3.16 10.57 -4.69
N ARG A 42 3.74 11.09 -5.78
CA ARG A 42 3.18 12.19 -6.56
C ARG A 42 2.16 11.64 -7.52
N VAL A 43 0.89 11.70 -7.14
CA VAL A 43 -0.23 11.24 -7.95
C VAL A 43 -0.68 12.40 -8.84
N PRO A 44 -0.53 12.28 -10.18
CA PRO A 44 -0.92 13.35 -11.09
C PRO A 44 -2.43 13.54 -11.08
N LYS A 45 -2.87 14.78 -11.23
CA LYS A 45 -4.28 15.07 -11.51
C LYS A 45 -4.65 14.55 -12.90
N ARG A 46 -5.80 13.87 -12.99
CA ARG A 46 -6.35 13.39 -14.28
C ARG A 46 -7.00 14.53 -15.05
N GLN A 47 -6.90 14.47 -16.38
CA GLN A 47 -7.46 15.50 -17.27
C GLN A 47 -8.49 14.92 -18.23
N ILE A 48 -9.50 15.73 -18.57
CA ILE A 48 -10.48 15.35 -19.60
C ILE A 48 -9.73 15.21 -20.93
N GLY A 49 -9.99 14.12 -21.64
CA GLY A 49 -9.30 13.78 -22.88
C GLY A 49 -7.91 13.14 -22.68
N GLU A 50 -7.43 13.00 -21.45
CA GLU A 50 -6.22 12.22 -21.16
C GLU A 50 -6.41 10.79 -21.68
N ARG A 51 -5.43 10.30 -22.45
CA ARG A 51 -5.52 9.02 -23.14
C ARG A 51 -4.87 7.93 -22.30
N TRP A 52 -5.67 6.97 -21.86
CA TRP A 52 -5.22 5.74 -21.24
C TRP A 52 -5.08 4.65 -22.30
N ARG A 53 -3.88 4.09 -22.45
CA ARG A 53 -3.63 2.91 -23.29
C ARG A 53 -3.63 1.60 -22.50
N ALA A 54 -4.42 0.64 -22.95
CA ALA A 54 -4.50 -0.73 -22.43
C ALA A 54 -4.37 -1.68 -23.63
N GLY A 55 -3.16 -2.18 -23.86
CA GLY A 55 -2.84 -2.93 -25.08
C GLY A 55 -3.07 -2.08 -26.34
N GLU A 56 -3.85 -2.61 -27.28
CA GLU A 56 -4.24 -1.92 -28.52
C GLU A 56 -5.42 -0.94 -28.34
N ARG A 57 -6.03 -0.92 -27.15
CA ARG A 57 -7.20 -0.08 -26.86
C ARG A 57 -6.78 1.22 -26.21
N GLU A 58 -7.43 2.29 -26.64
CA GLU A 58 -7.21 3.63 -26.12
C GLU A 58 -8.53 4.22 -25.64
N HIS A 59 -8.54 4.71 -24.41
CA HIS A 59 -9.69 5.33 -23.77
C HIS A 59 -9.33 6.77 -23.40
N ALA A 60 -10.13 7.74 -23.85
CA ALA A 60 -10.01 9.11 -23.42
C ALA A 60 -10.89 9.32 -22.19
N LEU A 61 -10.32 9.86 -21.10
CA LEU A 61 -11.08 10.12 -19.87
C LEU A 61 -12.15 11.18 -20.12
N ASP A 62 -13.39 10.89 -19.73
CA ASP A 62 -14.48 11.85 -19.76
C ASP A 62 -14.55 12.71 -18.48
N ALA A 63 -15.50 13.65 -18.43
CA ALA A 63 -15.67 14.53 -17.28
C ALA A 63 -16.00 13.77 -15.99
N ASP A 64 -16.78 12.68 -16.09
CA ASP A 64 -17.20 11.91 -14.93
C ASP A 64 -16.08 10.98 -14.44
N ASP A 65 -15.22 10.48 -15.34
CA ASP A 65 -14.00 9.75 -15.01
C ASP A 65 -13.08 10.62 -14.15
N VAL A 66 -12.85 11.87 -14.59
CA VAL A 66 -12.02 12.85 -13.86
C VAL A 66 -12.65 13.22 -12.52
N ALA A 67 -13.96 13.51 -12.50
CA ALA A 67 -14.67 13.83 -11.26
C ALA A 67 -14.61 12.67 -10.24
N ALA A 68 -14.74 11.43 -10.70
CA ALA A 68 -14.63 10.24 -9.84
C ALA A 68 -13.19 10.04 -9.32
N CYS A 69 -12.17 10.33 -10.13
CA CYS A 69 -10.77 10.30 -9.69
C CYS A 69 -10.50 11.36 -8.62
N ASP A 70 -10.94 12.60 -8.85
CA ASP A 70 -10.78 13.69 -7.90
C ASP A 70 -11.54 13.39 -6.59
N ALA A 71 -12.79 12.90 -6.64
CA ALA A 71 -13.56 12.54 -5.44
C ALA A 71 -12.90 11.42 -4.61
N LEU A 72 -12.34 10.41 -5.27
CA LEU A 72 -11.60 9.34 -4.57
C LEU A 72 -10.30 9.87 -3.97
N ALA A 73 -9.56 10.69 -4.72
CA ALA A 73 -8.32 11.30 -4.25
C ALA A 73 -8.55 12.25 -3.07
N ASP A 74 -9.61 13.05 -3.08
CA ASP A 74 -10.02 13.91 -1.96
C ASP A 74 -10.27 13.10 -0.68
N ARG A 75 -10.83 11.88 -0.81
CA ARG A 75 -11.06 10.97 0.32
C ARG A 75 -9.75 10.34 0.83
N LEU A 76 -8.84 9.94 -0.06
CA LEU A 76 -7.72 9.06 0.29
C LEU A 76 -6.36 9.76 0.43
N PHE A 77 -6.15 10.89 -0.25
CA PHE A 77 -4.85 11.54 -0.41
C PHE A 77 -4.85 12.96 0.15
N HIS A 78 -3.68 13.61 0.09
CA HIS A 78 -3.47 14.99 0.49
C HIS A 78 -3.16 15.85 -0.73
N ARG A 79 -3.43 17.16 -0.67
CA ARG A 79 -3.02 18.10 -1.72
C ARG A 79 -1.69 18.74 -1.39
N PHE A 80 -0.74 18.67 -2.33
CA PHE A 80 0.55 19.33 -2.19
C PHE A 80 0.55 20.65 -2.99
N GLY A 81 0.75 21.79 -2.33
CA GLY A 81 0.80 23.10 -3.01
C GLY A 81 -0.55 23.79 -3.21
N GLY A 82 -1.58 23.42 -2.43
CA GLY A 82 -2.89 24.07 -2.43
C GLY A 82 -3.91 23.45 -3.39
N ALA A 83 -4.99 24.18 -3.69
CA ALA A 83 -6.16 23.66 -4.40
C ALA A 83 -5.89 23.18 -5.85
N SER A 84 -4.87 23.74 -6.51
CA SER A 84 -4.44 23.37 -7.87
C SER A 84 -3.26 22.40 -7.90
N GLY A 85 -2.78 21.97 -6.73
CA GLY A 85 -1.62 21.10 -6.60
C GLY A 85 -1.90 19.63 -6.91
N ASP A 86 -0.82 18.89 -7.17
CA ASP A 86 -0.87 17.43 -7.33
C ASP A 86 -1.27 16.73 -6.02
N TRP A 87 -1.74 15.51 -6.17
CA TRP A 87 -2.08 14.64 -5.06
C TRP A 87 -0.84 13.99 -4.47
N ALA A 88 -0.80 13.90 -3.15
CA ALA A 88 0.22 13.18 -2.38
C ALA A 88 -0.43 12.00 -1.67
N ALA A 89 -0.06 10.79 -2.10
CA ALA A 89 -0.47 9.56 -1.43
C ALA A 89 0.66 9.09 -0.51
N LEU A 90 0.42 9.19 0.80
CA LEU A 90 1.32 8.64 1.82
C LEU A 90 0.94 7.18 2.04
N THR A 91 1.81 6.22 1.77
CA THR A 91 1.51 4.80 2.02
C THR A 91 2.65 4.12 2.75
N LEU A 92 2.39 2.98 3.39
CA LEU A 92 3.44 2.13 3.92
C LEU A 92 3.71 1.02 2.93
N GLN A 93 4.97 0.75 2.63
CA GLN A 93 5.38 -0.27 1.68
C GLN A 93 6.41 -1.19 2.31
N GLY A 94 6.34 -2.48 1.97
CA GLY A 94 7.46 -3.36 2.19
C GLY A 94 8.65 -2.93 1.33
N TYR A 95 9.80 -2.79 1.97
CA TYR A 95 11.05 -2.45 1.32
C TYR A 95 11.92 -3.70 1.22
N ASP A 96 12.49 -3.96 0.04
CA ASP A 96 13.47 -5.02 -0.15
C ASP A 96 14.44 -4.68 -1.28
N TYR A 97 15.48 -5.48 -1.42
CA TYR A 97 16.50 -5.35 -2.45
C TYR A 97 15.91 -5.56 -3.86
N PRO A 98 16.09 -4.61 -4.80
CA PRO A 98 15.64 -4.78 -6.19
C PRO A 98 16.18 -6.04 -6.86
N SER A 99 17.39 -6.49 -6.48
CA SER A 99 18.03 -7.69 -7.03
C SER A 99 17.30 -9.00 -6.74
N LEU A 100 16.39 -9.03 -5.77
CA LEU A 100 15.61 -10.21 -5.44
C LEU A 100 14.44 -10.42 -6.43
N GLY A 101 13.92 -9.35 -7.01
CA GLY A 101 12.88 -9.40 -8.05
C GLY A 101 11.63 -10.22 -7.68
N ARG A 102 11.33 -10.37 -6.39
CA ARG A 102 10.24 -11.21 -5.88
C ARG A 102 9.70 -10.69 -4.56
N CYS A 103 8.44 -11.00 -4.25
CA CYS A 103 7.86 -10.66 -2.95
C CYS A 103 8.52 -11.43 -1.79
N PRO A 104 8.84 -10.77 -0.65
CA PRO A 104 9.39 -11.43 0.55
C PRO A 104 8.51 -12.52 1.15
N ALA A 105 7.20 -12.53 0.82
CA ALA A 105 6.26 -13.53 1.29
C ALA A 105 6.21 -14.82 0.45
N LEU A 106 6.97 -14.90 -0.65
CA LEU A 106 7.07 -16.14 -1.39
C LEU A 106 7.93 -17.14 -0.63
N ALA A 107 7.37 -18.32 -0.39
CA ALA A 107 8.10 -19.47 0.13
C ALA A 107 9.02 -20.06 -0.95
N ASP A 108 9.85 -21.02 -0.57
CA ASP A 108 10.84 -21.64 -1.47
C ASP A 108 10.19 -22.42 -2.62
N ASP A 109 8.95 -22.87 -2.45
CA ASP A 109 8.13 -23.48 -3.51
C ASP A 109 7.46 -22.45 -4.44
N GLY A 110 7.74 -21.16 -4.22
CA GLY A 110 7.17 -20.03 -4.97
C GLY A 110 5.74 -19.67 -4.57
N ARG A 111 5.11 -20.38 -3.63
CA ARG A 111 3.74 -20.08 -3.19
C ARG A 111 3.73 -18.90 -2.23
N CYS A 112 2.62 -18.14 -2.26
CA CYS A 112 2.41 -17.03 -1.34
C CYS A 112 2.11 -17.55 0.08
N SER A 113 3.05 -17.39 1.00
CA SER A 113 2.91 -17.87 2.39
C SER A 113 1.87 -17.10 3.21
N VAL A 114 1.47 -15.91 2.76
CA VAL A 114 0.43 -15.08 3.39
C VAL A 114 -0.89 -15.12 2.61
N HIS A 115 -1.11 -16.12 1.75
CA HIS A 115 -2.28 -16.14 0.87
C HIS A 115 -3.63 -16.18 1.63
N ALA A 116 -3.69 -16.86 2.77
CA ALA A 116 -4.90 -16.96 3.59
C ALA A 116 -5.20 -15.67 4.36
N ASP A 117 -4.18 -14.84 4.60
CA ASP A 117 -4.27 -13.60 5.36
C ASP A 117 -3.52 -12.49 4.60
N LYS A 118 -3.98 -12.25 3.37
CA LYS A 118 -3.34 -11.29 2.46
C LYS A 118 -3.48 -9.87 3.02
N PRO A 119 -2.45 -9.02 2.86
CA PRO A 119 -2.62 -7.58 2.95
C PRO A 119 -3.77 -7.12 2.04
N SER A 120 -4.51 -6.09 2.45
CA SER A 120 -5.71 -5.62 1.73
C SER A 120 -5.41 -5.28 0.27
N ILE A 121 -4.25 -4.69 -0.03
CA ILE A 121 -3.84 -4.40 -1.41
C ILE A 121 -3.65 -5.69 -2.23
N CYS A 122 -3.11 -6.74 -1.61
CA CYS A 122 -2.90 -8.04 -2.24
C CYS A 122 -4.22 -8.77 -2.46
N GLY A 123 -5.22 -8.53 -1.61
CA GLY A 123 -6.60 -9.01 -1.78
C GLY A 123 -7.32 -8.30 -2.94
N ALA A 124 -7.09 -6.99 -3.10
CA ALA A 124 -7.69 -6.20 -4.17
C ALA A 124 -7.12 -6.54 -5.56
N VAL A 125 -5.89 -7.01 -5.65
CA VAL A 125 -5.27 -7.41 -6.92
C VAL A 125 -6.11 -8.47 -7.66
N PRO A 126 -6.37 -8.31 -8.98
CA PRO A 126 -5.80 -7.35 -9.93
C PRO A 126 -6.63 -6.07 -10.14
N LEU A 127 -7.57 -5.73 -9.27
CA LEU A 127 -8.16 -4.40 -9.22
C LEU A 127 -7.13 -3.37 -8.70
N ASP A 128 -7.42 -2.08 -8.87
CA ASP A 128 -6.63 -0.98 -8.35
C ASP A 128 -7.47 -0.13 -7.40
N PRO A 129 -7.30 -0.25 -6.07
CA PRO A 129 -8.11 0.49 -5.10
C PRO A 129 -7.84 1.99 -5.09
N LEU A 130 -6.77 2.46 -5.75
CA LEU A 130 -6.46 3.88 -5.88
C LEU A 130 -7.17 4.55 -7.06
N LEU A 131 -7.97 3.79 -7.81
CA LEU A 131 -8.78 4.27 -8.92
C LEU A 131 -10.27 4.00 -8.69
N PRO A 132 -11.18 4.82 -9.23
CA PRO A 132 -12.61 4.64 -9.06
C PRO A 132 -13.13 3.37 -9.77
N ASP A 133 -14.25 2.85 -9.29
CA ASP A 133 -14.85 1.59 -9.76
C ASP A 133 -15.11 1.56 -11.27
N ARG A 134 -15.54 2.70 -11.83
CA ARG A 134 -15.81 2.85 -13.27
C ARG A 134 -14.57 2.64 -14.16
N LEU A 135 -13.37 2.76 -13.61
CA LEU A 135 -12.11 2.54 -14.34
C LEU A 135 -11.54 1.13 -14.15
N GLN A 136 -12.14 0.27 -13.32
CA GLN A 136 -11.58 -1.05 -13.01
C GLN A 136 -11.53 -1.97 -14.23
N ALA A 137 -12.54 -1.93 -15.11
CA ALA A 137 -12.49 -2.65 -16.39
C ALA A 137 -11.25 -2.30 -17.22
N ARG A 138 -10.84 -1.03 -17.20
CA ARG A 138 -9.66 -0.52 -17.91
C ARG A 138 -8.36 -0.95 -17.26
N VAL A 139 -8.32 -0.96 -15.93
CA VAL A 139 -7.20 -1.52 -15.15
C VAL A 139 -7.00 -2.99 -15.51
N LEU A 140 -8.08 -3.78 -15.54
CA LEU A 140 -8.02 -5.20 -15.86
C LEU A 140 -7.60 -5.47 -17.31
N ALA A 141 -8.10 -4.68 -18.25
CA ALA A 141 -7.65 -4.74 -19.64
C ALA A 141 -6.14 -4.45 -19.75
N ALA A 142 -5.67 -3.36 -19.12
CA ALA A 142 -4.26 -2.98 -19.16
C ALA A 142 -3.36 -4.06 -18.52
N ARG A 143 -3.73 -4.55 -17.33
CA ARG A 143 -2.97 -5.59 -16.62
C ARG A 143 -3.00 -6.92 -17.35
N ARG A 144 -4.06 -7.25 -18.08
CA ARG A 144 -4.08 -8.48 -18.91
C ARG A 144 -3.03 -8.44 -20.02
N ASP A 145 -2.86 -7.27 -20.63
CA ASP A 145 -1.99 -7.08 -21.80
C ASP A 145 -0.53 -6.74 -21.41
N ASP A 146 -0.28 -6.43 -20.14
CA ASP A 146 1.03 -6.04 -19.61
C ASP A 146 1.99 -7.24 -19.47
N ALA A 147 3.21 -7.07 -19.99
CA ALA A 147 4.33 -8.00 -19.87
C ALA A 147 4.65 -8.39 -18.40
N LEU A 148 4.40 -7.49 -17.44
CA LEU A 148 4.58 -7.73 -16.00
C LEU A 148 3.58 -8.74 -15.43
N TRP A 149 2.41 -8.87 -16.06
CA TRP A 149 1.35 -9.83 -15.71
C TRP A 149 1.34 -11.08 -16.59
N PHE A 150 2.13 -11.05 -17.66
CA PHE A 150 2.21 -12.01 -18.77
C PHE A 150 2.47 -13.45 -18.34
N GLY A 151 3.12 -13.66 -17.19
CA GLY A 151 3.37 -15.00 -16.63
C GLY A 151 2.19 -15.61 -15.86
N SER A 152 1.18 -14.81 -15.47
CA SER A 152 0.11 -15.24 -14.58
C SER A 152 -1.07 -15.87 -15.32
N ARG A 153 -1.49 -15.31 -16.47
CA ARG A 153 -2.70 -15.74 -17.23
C ARG A 153 -3.93 -15.97 -16.34
N CYS A 154 -3.99 -15.28 -15.20
CA CYS A 154 -5.05 -15.45 -14.20
C CYS A 154 -6.25 -14.54 -14.47
N ILE A 155 -6.11 -13.53 -15.34
CA ILE A 155 -7.17 -12.58 -15.69
C ILE A 155 -7.86 -13.07 -16.97
N PHE A 156 -9.14 -13.43 -16.86
CA PHE A 156 -9.94 -13.92 -17.96
C PHE A 156 -10.94 -12.85 -18.40
N ASP A 157 -11.10 -12.68 -19.72
CA ASP A 157 -12.26 -11.96 -20.28
C ASP A 157 -13.49 -12.86 -20.36
N GLU A 158 -14.61 -12.33 -20.83
CA GLU A 158 -15.88 -13.06 -20.98
C GLU A 158 -15.74 -14.40 -21.72
N THR A 159 -15.01 -14.41 -22.84
CA THR A 159 -14.83 -15.59 -23.68
C THR A 159 -14.00 -16.65 -22.96
N GLN A 160 -12.92 -16.23 -22.30
CA GLN A 160 -12.04 -17.12 -21.54
C GLN A 160 -12.70 -17.61 -20.24
N ALA A 161 -13.48 -16.76 -19.56
CA ALA A 161 -14.20 -17.12 -18.34
C ALA A 161 -15.25 -18.20 -18.60
N ARG A 162 -15.97 -18.11 -19.74
CA ARG A 162 -16.90 -19.18 -20.18
C ARG A 162 -16.16 -20.50 -20.44
N HIS A 163 -14.99 -20.45 -21.06
CA HIS A 163 -14.18 -21.64 -21.31
C HIS A 163 -13.61 -22.23 -20.00
N ALA A 164 -13.10 -21.39 -19.10
CA ALA A 164 -12.59 -21.80 -17.79
C ALA A 164 -13.67 -22.44 -16.91
N ALA A 165 -14.88 -21.88 -16.92
CA ALA A 165 -16.05 -22.44 -16.24
C ALA A 165 -16.41 -23.84 -16.78
N ALA A 166 -16.30 -24.06 -18.09
CA ALA A 166 -16.52 -25.37 -18.70
C ALA A 166 -15.47 -26.42 -18.24
N HIS A 167 -14.29 -25.98 -17.80
CA HIS A 167 -13.22 -26.84 -17.26
C HIS A 167 -13.13 -26.82 -15.73
N ALA A 168 -14.17 -26.32 -15.04
CA ALA A 168 -14.24 -26.24 -13.58
C ALA A 168 -13.04 -25.54 -12.92
N VAL A 169 -12.39 -24.59 -13.60
CA VAL A 169 -11.32 -23.79 -13.01
C VAL A 169 -11.93 -22.77 -12.04
N PRO A 170 -11.59 -22.81 -10.75
CA PRO A 170 -12.13 -21.85 -9.79
C PRO A 170 -11.74 -20.42 -10.19
N SER A 171 -12.75 -19.56 -10.35
CA SER A 171 -12.55 -18.15 -10.68
C SER A 171 -13.53 -17.25 -9.93
N ILE A 172 -13.09 -16.03 -9.63
CA ILE A 172 -13.87 -15.00 -8.96
C ILE A 172 -14.21 -13.94 -10.00
N ALA A 173 -15.49 -13.61 -10.16
CA ALA A 173 -15.90 -12.51 -11.01
C ALA A 173 -15.41 -11.18 -10.40
N LEU A 174 -14.73 -10.35 -11.19
CA LEU A 174 -14.20 -9.07 -10.72
C LEU A 174 -15.03 -7.89 -11.24
N VAL A 175 -15.36 -7.90 -12.53
CA VAL A 175 -16.16 -6.86 -13.19
C VAL A 175 -17.15 -7.52 -14.12
N ARG A 176 -18.39 -7.02 -14.13
CA ARG A 176 -19.42 -7.36 -15.10
C ARG A 176 -20.00 -6.07 -15.66
N ALA A 177 -19.82 -5.84 -16.95
CA ALA A 177 -20.15 -4.58 -17.61
C ALA A 177 -19.41 -3.39 -16.95
N THR A 178 -20.14 -2.53 -16.22
CA THR A 178 -19.58 -1.38 -15.49
C THR A 178 -19.53 -1.60 -13.99
N GLU A 179 -19.98 -2.76 -13.50
CA GLU A 179 -20.12 -3.05 -12.08
C GLU A 179 -18.94 -3.89 -11.58
N VAL A 180 -18.31 -3.43 -10.49
CA VAL A 180 -17.33 -4.22 -9.74
C VAL A 180 -18.07 -5.24 -8.88
N MET A 181 -17.73 -6.51 -9.06
CA MET A 181 -18.35 -7.63 -8.34
C MET A 181 -17.68 -7.90 -6.99
N ASP A 182 -16.36 -7.77 -6.93
CA ASP A 182 -15.59 -7.91 -5.68
C ASP A 182 -15.32 -6.54 -5.05
N ARG A 183 -16.39 -5.85 -4.65
CA ARG A 183 -16.28 -4.55 -3.96
C ARG A 183 -15.63 -4.67 -2.60
N ALA A 184 -15.87 -5.78 -1.90
CA ALA A 184 -15.33 -6.01 -0.56
C ALA A 184 -13.80 -5.90 -0.52
N ALA A 185 -13.09 -6.42 -1.54
CA ALA A 185 -11.64 -6.32 -1.61
C ALA A 185 -11.15 -4.86 -1.84
N LEU A 186 -11.86 -4.09 -2.67
CA LEU A 186 -11.56 -2.66 -2.87
C LEU A 186 -11.83 -1.85 -1.61
N ASP A 187 -13.01 -2.03 -1.02
CA ASP A 187 -13.48 -1.31 0.15
C ASP A 187 -12.58 -1.58 1.35
N ALA A 188 -12.17 -2.83 1.59
CA ALA A 188 -11.23 -3.17 2.66
C ALA A 188 -9.91 -2.37 2.55
N CYS A 189 -9.39 -2.18 1.34
CA CYS A 189 -8.19 -1.38 1.12
C CYS A 189 -8.47 0.11 1.30
N ARG A 190 -9.54 0.64 0.68
CA ARG A 190 -9.88 2.07 0.74
C ARG A 190 -10.26 2.52 2.15
N ASP A 191 -10.94 1.68 2.91
CA ASP A 191 -11.31 1.94 4.30
C ASP A 191 -10.09 1.89 5.22
N ALA A 192 -9.12 1.01 4.96
CA ALA A 192 -7.84 1.04 5.67
C ALA A 192 -7.11 2.37 5.41
N LEU A 193 -7.01 2.81 4.15
CA LEU A 193 -6.39 4.10 3.80
C LEU A 193 -7.13 5.29 4.46
N ALA A 194 -8.46 5.28 4.44
CA ALA A 194 -9.29 6.33 5.04
C ALA A 194 -9.16 6.34 6.58
N PHE A 195 -9.15 5.18 7.23
CA PHE A 195 -8.93 5.06 8.67
C PHE A 195 -7.55 5.58 9.07
N GLU A 196 -6.51 5.15 8.36
CA GLU A 196 -5.14 5.60 8.61
C GLU A 196 -4.93 7.10 8.45
N ARG A 197 -5.75 7.75 7.61
CA ARG A 197 -5.73 9.20 7.47
C ARG A 197 -5.99 9.89 8.80
N ALA A 198 -7.06 9.47 9.49
CA ALA A 198 -7.40 9.97 10.82
C ALA A 198 -6.38 9.55 11.89
N VAL A 199 -5.74 8.39 11.75
CA VAL A 199 -4.79 7.89 12.75
C VAL A 199 -3.44 8.59 12.68
N TRP A 200 -2.81 8.61 11.50
CA TRP A 200 -1.43 9.06 11.36
C TRP A 200 -1.13 9.86 10.09
N ARG A 201 -1.82 9.66 8.95
CA ARG A 201 -1.38 10.29 7.68
C ARG A 201 -1.57 11.80 7.69
N ASP A 202 -2.66 12.31 8.25
CA ASP A 202 -2.85 13.77 8.37
C ASP A 202 -1.73 14.40 9.20
N ALA A 203 -1.38 13.79 10.35
CA ALA A 203 -0.31 14.27 11.21
C ALA A 203 1.08 14.12 10.56
N ALA A 204 1.33 13.02 9.85
CA ALA A 204 2.58 12.79 9.14
C ALA A 204 2.74 13.77 7.98
N PHE A 205 1.68 13.98 7.20
CA PHE A 205 1.66 14.96 6.12
C PHE A 205 1.92 16.36 6.67
N ALA A 206 1.19 16.80 7.70
CA ALA A 206 1.43 18.09 8.34
C ALA A 206 2.89 18.23 8.81
N SER A 207 3.42 17.24 9.54
CA SER A 207 4.81 17.28 10.03
C SER A 207 5.87 17.30 8.91
N LEU A 208 5.62 16.63 7.79
CA LEU A 208 6.56 16.57 6.67
C LEU A 208 6.52 17.84 5.81
N ILE A 209 5.35 18.45 5.67
CA ILE A 209 5.15 19.69 4.87
C ILE A 209 5.53 20.94 5.67
N ASP A 210 5.22 20.95 6.97
CA ASP A 210 5.62 22.00 7.91
C ASP A 210 7.11 21.90 8.26
N GLY A 211 7.71 20.71 8.08
CA GLY A 211 9.11 20.38 8.36
C GLY A 211 10.17 21.11 7.51
N GLY A 212 9.77 21.96 6.56
CA GLY A 212 10.65 22.97 5.93
C GLY A 212 10.89 22.83 4.42
N GLN A 213 11.68 23.76 3.87
CA GLN A 213 12.03 23.84 2.44
C GLN A 213 12.56 22.54 1.80
N PRO A 214 13.37 21.69 2.47
CA PRO A 214 13.97 20.52 1.82
C PRO A 214 12.96 19.52 1.27
N MET A 215 11.83 19.28 1.97
CA MET A 215 10.79 18.37 1.48
C MET A 215 10.06 18.96 0.27
N ARG A 216 9.82 20.27 0.28
CA ARG A 216 9.22 20.98 -0.87
C ARG A 216 10.10 20.95 -2.11
N GLU A 217 11.41 21.09 -1.94
CA GLU A 217 12.39 20.96 -3.02
C GLU A 217 12.54 19.53 -3.53
N ALA A 218 12.45 18.53 -2.65
CA ALA A 218 12.45 17.12 -3.05
C ALA A 218 11.19 16.79 -3.85
N TRP A 219 10.03 17.26 -3.39
CA TRP A 219 8.75 17.08 -4.06
C TRP A 219 8.71 17.75 -5.44
N SER A 220 9.17 18.99 -5.57
CA SER A 220 9.13 19.73 -6.84
C SER A 220 9.96 19.04 -7.95
N ARG A 221 11.00 18.30 -7.57
CA ARG A 221 11.86 17.51 -8.46
C ARG A 221 11.32 16.12 -8.76
N LEU A 222 10.33 15.64 -8.01
CA LEU A 222 9.77 14.30 -8.18
C LEU A 222 8.89 14.26 -9.44
N ALA A 223 9.18 13.37 -10.38
CA ALA A 223 8.35 13.24 -11.58
C ALA A 223 6.91 12.81 -11.24
N PRO A 224 5.89 13.19 -12.03
CA PRO A 224 4.54 12.65 -11.89
C PRO A 224 4.54 11.12 -11.92
N GLY A 225 3.86 10.49 -10.96
CA GLY A 225 3.83 9.03 -10.79
C GLY A 225 5.03 8.44 -10.03
N ALA A 226 6.08 9.22 -9.77
CA ALA A 226 7.21 8.79 -8.94
C ALA A 226 6.89 8.94 -7.44
N TYR A 227 7.75 8.36 -6.60
CA TYR A 227 7.61 8.39 -5.15
C TYR A 227 8.94 8.61 -4.44
N LEU A 228 8.85 9.11 -3.21
CA LEU A 228 9.95 9.15 -2.25
C LEU A 228 9.81 7.99 -1.26
N THR A 229 10.92 7.41 -0.85
CA THR A 229 10.98 6.39 0.20
C THR A 229 11.69 6.97 1.42
N LEU A 230 11.06 6.83 2.60
CA LEU A 230 11.57 7.34 3.87
C LEU A 230 11.50 6.24 4.95
N PRO A 231 12.32 6.33 6.02
CA PRO A 231 12.13 5.51 7.20
C PRO A 231 10.72 5.69 7.77
N ILE A 232 10.11 4.60 8.24
CA ILE A 232 8.77 4.63 8.87
C ILE A 232 8.72 5.34 10.24
N ALA A 233 9.88 5.66 10.82
CA ALA A 233 10.01 6.25 12.15
C ALA A 233 9.04 7.40 12.49
N PRO A 234 8.78 8.40 11.61
CA PRO A 234 7.82 9.46 11.90
C PRO A 234 6.39 8.94 12.16
N VAL A 235 5.96 7.92 11.43
CA VAL A 235 4.64 7.29 11.59
C VAL A 235 4.56 6.61 12.96
N LEU A 236 5.61 5.90 13.36
CA LEU A 236 5.66 5.21 14.66
C LEU A 236 5.62 6.20 15.83
N LEU A 237 6.32 7.35 15.72
CA LEU A 237 6.29 8.38 16.75
C LEU A 237 4.89 8.99 16.92
N ILE A 238 4.19 9.24 15.81
CA ILE A 238 2.79 9.71 15.84
C ILE A 238 1.90 8.69 16.52
N VAL A 239 1.95 7.43 16.09
CA VAL A 239 1.07 6.35 16.58
C VAL A 239 1.35 6.05 18.06
N ALA A 240 2.61 5.99 18.46
CA ALA A 240 3.01 5.75 19.85
C ALA A 240 2.61 6.89 20.81
N SER A 241 2.23 8.06 20.30
CA SER A 241 1.70 9.16 21.11
C SER A 241 0.21 9.00 21.44
N LEU A 242 -0.51 8.12 20.73
CA LEU A 242 -1.97 7.97 20.86
C LEU A 242 -2.39 7.26 22.14
N SER A 243 -1.64 6.24 22.57
CA SER A 243 -1.90 5.49 23.79
C SER A 243 -0.69 4.66 24.24
N ALA A 244 -0.76 4.13 25.47
CA ALA A 244 0.25 3.21 25.99
C ALA A 244 0.31 1.89 25.18
N HIS A 245 -0.83 1.38 24.72
CA HIS A 245 -0.89 0.17 23.89
C HIS A 245 -0.24 0.41 22.52
N CYS A 246 -0.61 1.49 21.84
CA CYS A 246 0.00 1.88 20.55
C CYS A 246 1.51 2.04 20.67
N ARG A 247 1.98 2.61 21.78
CA ARG A 247 3.41 2.70 22.06
C ARG A 247 4.09 1.34 22.21
N ALA A 248 3.48 0.42 22.96
CA ALA A 248 4.01 -0.94 23.11
C ALA A 248 4.08 -1.65 21.76
N LEU A 249 3.04 -1.51 20.91
CA LEU A 249 3.05 -2.03 19.54
C LEU A 249 4.19 -1.43 18.70
N CYS A 250 4.40 -0.12 18.77
CA CYS A 250 5.50 0.54 18.05
C CYS A 250 6.89 0.07 18.53
N LEU A 251 7.11 -0.09 19.84
CA LEU A 251 8.38 -0.60 20.38
C LEU A 251 8.64 -2.05 19.92
N ASN A 252 7.64 -2.92 20.04
CA ASN A 252 7.73 -4.31 19.56
C ASN A 252 8.00 -4.38 18.05
N PHE A 253 7.37 -3.48 17.28
CA PHE A 253 7.62 -3.35 15.85
C PHE A 253 9.06 -2.91 15.57
N ILE A 254 9.57 -1.89 16.25
CA ILE A 254 10.96 -1.42 16.09
C ILE A 254 11.95 -2.54 16.34
N ASP A 255 11.79 -3.29 17.44
CA ASP A 255 12.72 -4.37 17.80
C ASP A 255 12.72 -5.47 16.71
N ALA A 256 11.55 -5.85 16.18
CA ALA A 256 11.45 -6.81 15.09
C ALA A 256 12.06 -6.29 13.77
N GLN A 257 11.89 -5.01 13.47
CA GLN A 257 12.40 -4.39 12.25
C GLN A 257 13.92 -4.26 12.26
N LEU A 258 14.53 -3.93 13.40
CA LEU A 258 15.99 -3.90 13.52
C LEU A 258 16.58 -5.27 13.24
N ALA A 259 16.06 -6.32 13.87
CA ALA A 259 16.49 -7.70 13.62
C ALA A 259 16.29 -8.13 12.15
N LEU A 260 15.16 -7.77 11.54
CA LEU A 260 14.89 -8.07 10.13
C LEU A 260 15.85 -7.32 9.20
N ILE A 261 16.11 -6.04 9.44
CA ILE A 261 17.03 -5.23 8.63
C ILE A 261 18.44 -5.82 8.69
N ASP A 262 18.92 -6.18 9.89
CA ASP A 262 20.24 -6.78 10.06
C ASP A 262 20.37 -8.08 9.26
N ALA A 263 19.40 -9.00 9.40
CA ALA A 263 19.38 -10.25 8.65
C ALA A 263 19.36 -10.02 7.12
N ARG A 264 18.64 -9.00 6.65
CA ARG A 264 18.56 -8.65 5.21
C ARG A 264 19.88 -8.09 4.69
N ILE A 265 20.55 -7.25 5.47
CA ILE A 265 21.86 -6.70 5.14
C ILE A 265 22.90 -7.82 5.10
N GLU A 266 22.92 -8.71 6.09
CA GLU A 266 23.82 -9.87 6.10
C GLU A 266 23.64 -10.74 4.85
N ALA A 267 22.39 -11.06 4.52
CA ALA A 267 22.08 -11.80 3.30
C ALA A 267 22.54 -11.07 2.03
N ALA A 268 22.42 -9.74 1.97
CA ALA A 268 22.89 -8.94 0.83
C ALA A 268 24.41 -8.93 0.69
N LEU A 269 25.13 -8.80 1.81
CA LEU A 269 26.58 -8.87 1.83
C LEU A 269 27.08 -10.25 1.39
N ALA A 270 26.37 -11.32 1.77
CA ALA A 270 26.68 -12.68 1.31
C ALA A 270 26.47 -12.85 -0.21
N ARG A 271 25.46 -12.20 -0.81
CA ARG A 271 25.20 -12.24 -2.26
C ARG A 271 26.25 -11.48 -3.09
N ARG A 272 26.94 -10.49 -2.52
CA ARG A 272 28.01 -9.70 -3.17
C ARG A 272 27.60 -9.02 -4.49
N ARG A 273 26.33 -8.59 -4.60
CA ARG A 273 25.82 -7.84 -5.76
C ARG A 273 26.14 -6.35 -5.60
N LEU A 274 26.72 -5.72 -6.63
CA LEU A 274 27.01 -4.28 -6.61
C LEU A 274 25.72 -3.44 -6.55
N ASP A 275 24.66 -3.92 -7.20
CA ASP A 275 23.36 -3.25 -7.27
C ASP A 275 22.62 -3.23 -5.92
N ASP A 276 23.07 -4.02 -4.94
CA ASP A 276 22.51 -4.03 -3.57
C ASP A 276 23.07 -2.88 -2.71
N ARG A 277 24.10 -2.17 -3.18
CA ARG A 277 24.75 -1.11 -2.38
C ARG A 277 23.82 0.05 -2.01
N PRO A 278 23.00 0.62 -2.92
CA PRO A 278 22.07 1.69 -2.57
C PRO A 278 21.05 1.23 -1.52
N ALA A 279 20.41 0.08 -1.74
CA ALA A 279 19.43 -0.47 -0.82
C ALA A 279 20.03 -0.80 0.57
N THR A 280 21.26 -1.28 0.62
CA THR A 280 21.98 -1.49 1.89
C THR A 280 22.20 -0.19 2.65
N ARG A 281 22.51 0.91 1.96
CA ARG A 281 22.67 2.23 2.61
C ARG A 281 21.34 2.74 3.15
N GLU A 282 20.27 2.60 2.37
CA GLU A 282 18.91 2.98 2.79
C GLU A 282 18.46 2.19 4.02
N LEU A 283 18.63 0.86 4.01
CA LEU A 283 18.30 0.00 5.16
C LEU A 283 19.08 0.36 6.42
N ARG A 284 20.37 0.68 6.31
CA ARG A 284 21.16 1.20 7.45
C ARG A 284 20.61 2.55 7.94
N GLY A 285 20.21 3.42 7.03
CA GLY A 285 19.54 4.68 7.37
C GLY A 285 18.20 4.44 8.09
N PHE A 286 17.45 3.42 7.69
CA PHE A 286 16.19 3.03 8.34
C PHE A 286 16.45 2.51 9.76
N ALA A 287 17.44 1.62 9.95
CA ALA A 287 17.82 1.12 11.26
C ALA A 287 18.20 2.26 12.21
N GLN A 288 19.06 3.19 11.77
CA GLN A 288 19.43 4.36 12.57
C GLN A 288 18.22 5.24 12.95
N ALA A 289 17.26 5.41 12.04
CA ALA A 289 16.05 6.18 12.32
C ALA A 289 15.14 5.47 13.34
N LEU A 290 15.03 4.13 13.24
CA LEU A 290 14.28 3.31 14.17
C LEU A 290 14.90 3.31 15.57
N GLU A 291 16.24 3.22 15.67
CA GLU A 291 16.95 3.34 16.95
C GLU A 291 16.69 4.69 17.61
N ARG A 292 16.78 5.79 16.85
CA ARG A 292 16.46 7.13 17.38
C ARG A 292 15.02 7.22 17.86
N ALA A 293 14.07 6.67 17.09
CA ALA A 293 12.68 6.63 17.50
C ALA A 293 12.49 5.82 18.80
N ARG A 294 13.16 4.66 18.91
CA ARG A 294 13.16 3.84 20.13
C ARG A 294 13.61 4.64 21.35
N GLN A 295 14.72 5.37 21.25
CA GLN A 295 15.23 6.20 22.34
C GLN A 295 14.23 7.29 22.74
N VAL A 296 13.61 7.96 21.77
CA VAL A 296 12.57 8.97 22.04
C VAL A 296 11.37 8.37 22.77
N LEU A 297 10.91 7.19 22.34
CA LEU A 297 9.78 6.48 22.96
C LEU A 297 10.09 5.99 24.37
N LEU A 298 11.33 5.59 24.65
CA LEU A 298 11.75 5.18 25.99
C LEU A 298 11.93 6.38 26.93
N ALA A 299 12.44 7.51 26.42
CA ALA A 299 12.73 8.70 27.22
C ALA A 299 11.48 9.53 27.56
N THR A 300 10.47 9.53 26.69
CA THR A 300 9.27 10.36 26.88
C THR A 300 8.21 9.56 27.62
N PRO A 301 7.85 9.79 28.89
CA PRO A 301 6.76 9.05 29.54
C PRO A 301 5.44 9.18 28.76
N ALA A 302 4.54 8.19 28.88
CA ALA A 302 3.23 8.21 28.21
C ALA A 302 2.41 9.41 28.70
N ARG A 303 2.53 10.55 28.02
CA ARG A 303 1.75 11.75 28.34
C ARG A 303 0.32 11.53 27.85
N SER A 304 -0.59 11.23 28.77
CA SER A 304 -2.02 11.35 28.56
C SER A 304 -2.43 12.83 28.67
N THR A 305 -2.15 13.65 27.65
CA THR A 305 -2.65 15.04 27.68
C THR A 305 -4.11 15.17 27.27
N HIS A 306 -4.73 14.12 26.76
CA HIS A 306 -6.15 13.76 26.87
C HIS A 306 -6.28 12.44 26.11
N PRO A 307 -6.85 11.35 26.67
CA PRO A 307 -7.10 10.16 25.89
C PRO A 307 -7.95 10.57 24.69
N ARG A 308 -7.40 10.39 23.48
CA ARG A 308 -8.16 10.58 22.25
C ARG A 308 -9.41 9.72 22.38
N ARG A 309 -10.60 10.30 22.20
CA ARG A 309 -11.88 9.58 22.42
C ARG A 309 -11.95 8.26 21.65
N ASP A 310 -11.22 8.19 20.54
CA ASP A 310 -11.21 7.04 19.64
C ASP A 310 -10.03 6.08 19.89
N ALA A 311 -9.22 6.28 20.95
CA ALA A 311 -8.02 5.48 21.20
C ALA A 311 -8.31 3.97 21.25
N ALA A 312 -9.38 3.55 21.94
CA ALA A 312 -9.75 2.14 22.01
C ALA A 312 -10.10 1.54 20.63
N ALA A 313 -10.76 2.31 19.76
CA ALA A 313 -11.07 1.87 18.39
C ALA A 313 -9.80 1.75 17.54
N ILE A 314 -8.85 2.67 17.70
CA ILE A 314 -7.53 2.62 17.04
C ILE A 314 -6.74 1.40 17.51
N GLU A 315 -6.69 1.14 18.82
CA GLU A 315 -6.03 -0.03 19.40
C GLU A 315 -6.63 -1.33 18.88
N ALA A 316 -7.96 -1.45 18.89
CA ALA A 316 -8.66 -2.63 18.37
C ALA A 316 -8.36 -2.86 16.89
N TRP A 317 -8.38 -1.81 16.07
CA TRP A 317 -8.07 -1.89 14.64
C TRP A 317 -6.61 -2.30 14.39
N LEU A 318 -5.66 -1.78 15.16
CA LEU A 318 -4.23 -2.14 15.07
C LEU A 318 -3.97 -3.59 15.48
N ASP A 319 -4.71 -4.11 16.45
CA ASP A 319 -4.68 -5.53 16.83
C ASP A 319 -5.35 -6.45 15.79
N GLY A 320 -6.02 -5.88 14.78
CA GLY A 320 -6.80 -6.64 13.81
C GLY A 320 -8.13 -7.17 14.36
N ARG A 321 -8.61 -6.61 15.48
CA ARG A 321 -9.96 -6.87 16.00
C ARG A 321 -10.96 -6.01 15.24
N GLN A 322 -12.16 -6.54 14.99
CA GLN A 322 -13.25 -5.69 14.50
C GLN A 322 -13.59 -4.67 15.59
N ALA A 323 -13.75 -3.40 15.20
CA ALA A 323 -14.23 -2.38 16.11
C ALA A 323 -15.63 -2.78 16.57
N THR A 324 -15.78 -3.14 17.84
CA THR A 324 -17.11 -3.27 18.44
C THR A 324 -17.71 -1.88 18.49
N ASP A 325 -18.90 -1.70 17.91
CA ASP A 325 -19.65 -0.45 18.00
C ASP A 325 -19.67 0.03 19.45
N PRO A 326 -19.38 1.32 19.71
CA PRO A 326 -19.54 1.87 21.04
C PRO A 326 -21.03 1.78 21.40
N GLN A 327 -21.35 0.92 22.37
CA GLN A 327 -22.68 0.87 22.97
C GLN A 327 -23.05 2.29 23.43
N PRO A 328 -24.19 2.85 22.98
CA PRO A 328 -24.64 4.12 23.51
C PRO A 328 -24.93 3.94 25.00
N ALA A 329 -24.39 4.86 25.79
CA ALA A 329 -24.68 4.99 27.22
C ALA A 329 -26.15 5.35 27.46
#